data_AF-A0A0F3PV46-F1
#
_entry.id   AF-A0A0F3PV46-F1
#
_cell.length_a   1.000
_cell.length_b   1.000
_cell.length_c   1.000
_cell.angle_alpha   90.00
_cell.angle_beta   90.00
_cell.angle_gamma   90.00
#
_symmetry.space_group_name_H-M   'P 1'
#
loop_
_entity.id
_entity.type
_entity.pdbx_description
1 polymer ?
#
loop_
_entity_poly.entity_id
_entity_poly.type
_entity_poly.pdbx_seq_one_letter_code
_entity_poly.pdbx_strand_id
1 'polypeptide(L)' 'MLDSWIGVLLIKVVIGGCVAALCYHYYSGIRHLFWDCGIGFGKSRATFSGWLMLGFAVTSLIGLGFIGFFS' A
#
# COMPACT_ATOMS: atom_id res chain seq x y z
N MET A 1 -19.82 -4.10 -22.42
CA MET A 1 -18.45 -3.50 -22.46
C MET A 1 -17.68 -3.82 -21.18
N LEU A 2 -18.29 -3.72 -20.00
CA LEU A 2 -17.65 -4.08 -18.72
C LEU A 2 -17.45 -5.60 -18.54
N ASP A 3 -18.30 -6.43 -19.16
CA ASP A 3 -18.21 -7.91 -19.10
C ASP A 3 -17.17 -8.50 -20.07
N SER A 4 -16.50 -7.64 -20.85
CA SER A 4 -15.38 -8.09 -21.68
C SER A 4 -14.17 -8.39 -20.80
N TRP A 5 -13.31 -9.31 -21.21
CA TRP A 5 -12.08 -9.63 -20.48
C TRP A 5 -11.19 -8.39 -20.27
N ILE A 6 -11.22 -7.43 -21.22
CA ILE A 6 -10.53 -6.14 -21.11
C ILE A 6 -11.17 -5.27 -20.04
N GLY A 7 -12.50 -5.17 -20.00
CA GLY A 7 -13.23 -4.40 -18.99
C GLY A 7 -12.96 -4.92 -17.58
N VAL A 8 -12.99 -6.23 -17.40
CA VAL A 8 -12.66 -6.89 -16.13
C VAL A 8 -11.21 -6.64 -15.72
N LEU A 9 -10.26 -6.72 -16.67
CA LEU A 9 -8.85 -6.43 -16.40
C LEU A 9 -8.65 -4.97 -15.97
N LEU A 10 -9.29 -4.02 -16.65
CA LEU A 10 -9.20 -2.59 -16.31
C LEU A 10 -9.73 -2.31 -14.89
N ILE A 11 -10.89 -2.86 -14.54
CA ILE A 11 -11.47 -2.72 -13.19
C ILE A 11 -10.50 -3.28 -12.14
N LYS A 12 -9.93 -4.46 -12.39
CA LYS A 12 -8.96 -5.10 -11.48
C LYS A 12 -7.71 -4.25 -11.27
N VAL A 13 -7.19 -3.64 -12.33
CA VAL A 13 -6.03 -2.73 -12.24
C VAL A 13 -6.37 -1.47 -11.46
N VAL A 14 -7.53 -0.86 -11.70
CA VAL A 14 -7.97 0.35 -10.98
C VAL A 14 -8.15 0.04 -9.49
N ILE A 15 -8.89 -1.01 -9.15
CA ILE A 15 -9.09 -1.41 -7.75
C ILE A 15 -7.76 -1.79 -7.10
N GLY A 16 -6.92 -2.57 -7.78
CA GLY A 16 -5.59 -2.92 -7.29
C GLY A 16 -4.72 -1.69 -7.02
N GLY A 17 -4.75 -0.70 -7.91
CA GLY A 17 -4.08 0.59 -7.72
C GLY A 17 -4.60 1.38 -6.53
N CYS A 18 -5.92 1.45 -6.35
CA CYS A 18 -6.53 2.08 -5.18
C CYS A 18 -6.13 1.39 -3.87
N VAL A 19 -6.15 0.05 -3.83
CA VAL A 19 -5.73 -0.72 -2.65
C VAL A 19 -4.23 -0.53 -2.37
N ALA A 20 -3.39 -0.51 -3.41
CA ALA A 20 -1.97 -0.25 -3.27
C ALA A 20 -1.69 1.14 -2.69
N ALA A 21 -2.36 2.17 -3.21
CA ALA A 21 -2.28 3.54 -2.71
C ALA A 21 -2.74 3.64 -1.26
N LEU A 22 -3.86 3.00 -0.91
CA LEU A 22 -4.38 2.95 0.45
C LEU A 22 -3.39 2.30 1.42
N CYS A 23 -2.83 1.14 1.08
CA CYS A 23 -1.86 0.44 1.92
C CYS A 23 -0.61 1.31 2.14
N TYR A 24 -0.05 1.87 1.08
CA TYR A 24 1.15 2.71 1.20
C TYR A 24 0.89 4.00 1.99
N HIS A 25 -0.25 4.65 1.77
CA HIS A 25 -0.64 5.85 2.51
C HIS A 25 -0.88 5.55 3.99
N TYR A 26 -1.52 4.43 4.33
CA TYR A 26 -1.78 4.02 5.70
C TYR A 26 -0.48 3.85 6.52
N TYR A 27 0.47 3.05 6.01
CA TYR A 27 1.75 2.82 6.71
C TYR A 27 2.62 4.09 6.73
N SER A 28 2.65 4.84 5.63
CA SER A 28 3.33 6.15 5.61
C SER A 28 2.70 7.12 6.62
N GLY A 29 1.37 7.10 6.78
CA GLY A 29 0.64 7.88 7.77
C GLY A 29 1.03 7.51 9.20
N ILE A 30 1.15 6.22 9.51
CA ILE A 30 1.69 5.76 10.81
C ILE A 30 3.11 6.32 11.04
N ARG A 31 3.97 6.26 10.03
CA ARG A 31 5.32 6.86 10.10
C ARG A 31 5.26 8.37 10.38
N HIS A 32 4.32 9.09 9.78
CA HIS A 32 4.11 10.51 10.07
C HIS A 32 3.69 10.74 11.52
N LEU A 33 2.80 9.92 12.09
CA LEU A 33 2.44 10.03 13.51
C LEU A 33 3.65 9.82 14.44
N PHE A 34 4.57 8.92 14.09
CA PHE A 34 5.84 8.80 14.82
C PHE A 34 6.71 10.05 14.70
N TRP A 35 6.74 10.68 13.52
CA TRP A 35 7.42 11.97 13.34
C TRP A 35 6.77 13.07 14.18
N ASP A 36 5.45 13.11 14.28
CA ASP A 36 4.72 14.07 15.12
C ASP A 36 5.06 13.90 16.62
N CYS A 37 5.35 12.67 17.06
CA CYS A 37 5.86 12.38 18.40
C CYS A 37 7.37 12.66 18.59
N GLY A 38 8.07 13.16 17.58
CA GLY A 38 9.49 13.47 17.68
C GLY A 38 10.44 12.32 17.36
N ILE A 39 9.94 11.20 16.82
CA ILE A 39 10.70 9.95 16.68
C ILE A 39 11.16 9.75 15.24
N GLY A 40 12.44 9.37 15.03
CA GLY A 40 12.88 8.83 13.72
C GLY A 40 13.38 9.85 12.70
N PHE A 41 13.66 11.09 13.09
CA PHE A 41 14.16 12.15 12.19
C PHE A 41 15.60 11.98 11.68
N GLY A 42 16.41 11.11 12.29
CA GLY A 42 17.76 10.85 11.79
C GLY A 42 17.73 10.30 10.37
N LYS A 43 18.58 10.81 9.46
CA LYS A 43 18.58 10.46 8.02
C LYS A 43 18.50 8.95 7.77
N SER A 44 19.33 8.16 8.45
CA SER A 44 19.32 6.70 8.31
C SER A 44 18.02 6.06 8.79
N ARG A 45 17.40 6.57 9.87
CA ARG A 45 16.12 6.09 10.40
C ARG A 45 14.96 6.49 9.48
N ALA A 46 14.98 7.70 8.92
CA ALA A 46 14.00 8.15 7.94
C ALA A 46 14.04 7.29 6.66
N THR A 47 15.22 7.00 6.13
CA THR A 47 15.38 6.11 4.97
C THR A 47 14.93 4.68 5.31
N PHE A 48 15.39 4.13 6.44
CA PHE A 48 15.04 2.78 6.86
C PHE A 48 13.53 2.61 7.05
N SER A 49 12.90 3.52 7.80
CA SER A 49 11.44 3.49 8.01
C SER A 49 10.66 3.67 6.71
N GLY A 50 11.18 4.41 5.72
CA GLY A 50 10.59 4.48 4.39
C GLY A 50 10.54 3.13 3.67
N TRP A 51 11.66 2.41 3.64
CA TRP A 51 11.70 1.06 3.07
C TRP A 51 10.82 0.08 3.84
N LEU A 52 10.76 0.21 5.17
CA LEU A 52 9.89 -0.61 6.03
C LEU A 52 8.40 -0.41 5.70
N MET A 53 7.94 0.85 5.56
CA MET A 53 6.55 1.15 5.19
C MET A 53 6.20 0.63 3.80
N LEU A 54 7.13 0.73 2.84
CA LEU A 54 6.93 0.17 1.50
C LEU A 54 6.79 -1.36 1.56
N GLY A 55 7.65 -2.05 2.33
CA GLY A 55 7.57 -3.49 2.53
C GLY A 55 6.23 -3.91 3.12
N PHE A 56 5.75 -3.24 4.16
CA PHE A 56 4.42 -3.52 4.74
C PHE A 56 3.28 -3.25 3.77
N ALA A 57 3.37 -2.19 2.98
CA ALA A 57 2.36 -1.87 1.97
C ALA A 57 2.26 -2.97 0.90
N VAL A 58 3.40 -3.46 0.39
CA VAL A 58 3.44 -4.54 -0.61
C VAL A 58 2.90 -5.84 -0.02
N THR A 59 3.33 -6.24 1.19
CA THR A 59 2.84 -7.46 1.85
C THR A 59 1.34 -7.40 2.08
N SER A 60 0.81 -6.24 2.48
CA SER A 60 -0.64 -6.05 2.71
C SER A 60 -1.43 -6.07 1.41
N LEU A 61 -0.93 -5.42 0.36
CA LEU A 61 -1.54 -5.47 -0.98
C LEU A 61 -1.63 -6.91 -1.49
N ILE A 62 -0.55 -7.69 -1.34
CA ILE A 62 -0.52 -9.09 -1.74
C ILE A 62 -1.52 -9.90 -0.92
N GLY A 63 -1.53 -9.75 0.41
CA GLY A 63 -2.48 -10.46 1.29
C GLY A 63 -3.95 -10.13 0.98
N LEU A 64 -4.28 -8.85 0.80
CA LEU A 64 -5.62 -8.40 0.42
C LEU A 64 -5.99 -8.83 -1.00
N GLY A 65 -5.03 -8.85 -1.91
CA GLY A 65 -5.20 -9.39 -3.26
C GLY A 65 -5.51 -10.88 -3.23
N PHE A 66 -4.78 -11.66 -2.42
CA PHE A 66 -5.06 -13.08 -2.25
C PHE A 66 -6.45 -13.33 -1.66
N ILE A 67 -6.87 -12.57 -0.65
CA ILE A 67 -8.19 -12.71 -0.05
C ILE A 67 -9.29 -12.24 -1.02
N GLY A 68 -9.12 -11.08 -1.67
CA GLY A 68 -10.16 -10.44 -2.48
C GLY A 68 -10.27 -10.93 -3.92
N PHE A 69 -9.24 -11.57 -4.50
CA PHE A 69 -9.30 -12.13 -5.85
C PHE A 69 -9.56 -13.65 -5.89
N PHE A 70 -9.31 -14.37 -4.79
CA PHE A 70 -9.51 -15.82 -4.72
C PHE A 70 -10.65 -16.26 -3.78
N SER A 71 -11.34 -15.32 -3.13
CA SER A 71 -12.66 -15.56 -2.51
C SER A 71 -13.77 -15.21 -3.50
#